data_AF-A0A0G0WUY4-F1
#
_entry.id   AF-A0A0G0WUY4-F1
#
_cell.length_a   1.000
_cell.length_b   1.000
_cell.length_c   1.000
_cell.angle_alpha   90.00
_cell.angle_beta   90.00
_cell.angle_gamma   90.00
#
_symmetry.space_group_name_H-M   'P 1'
#
loop_
_entity.id
_entity.type
_entity.pdbx_description
1 polymer ?
#
loop_
_entity_poly.entity_id
_entity_poly.type
_entity_poly.pdbx_seq_one_letter_code
_entity_poly.pdbx_strand_id
1 'polypeptide(L)'
;MIKENADKILKKAPTEPGVYFFWDKNTIIYVGKATNLKSRLRSYFNTGNSDSRKVTLVERATRLTWQTTISPIEALIIEAKLIKQHKPYYNVSLRDDKQYFYVGFTEETCPRIFLTHQPAKTNNKIEMEYIGPFTDGAALKRTLKLLRKIFPYRTHKDMPKNCLWYTLGLCPIPEKPTSEEIKNCQNNIEAIKRILQGEIKRLVKNLKKEMLGYAKLENFEKAVKLRDQINGLENIYAHKKIIGDQTHEHKNSPLNGLPESLLEYLPKKDVSEWLIEGYDISNIQGGSATGSLVSFMGKKPIKALYKKFRIKTVEGANDVAMHKEVMGRRLTHYKEWPLPDIFLIDGGRPQVNAVNNTLLEWQKLYDIPFKKMPIIIGLAKRQEELYITTEKKPYALSHNNPILLMFMHARDESHRFAKSYHHKLRSKTESA
;
A
#
# COMPACT_ATOMS: atom_id res chain seq x y z
N MET A 1 -4.94 -43.29 -0.62
CA MET A 1 -4.53 -42.12 -1.46
C MET A 1 -4.67 -40.80 -0.68
N ILE A 2 -4.03 -39.70 -1.10
CA ILE A 2 -4.12 -38.39 -0.39
C ILE A 2 -5.58 -37.93 -0.25
N LYS A 3 -6.41 -38.19 -1.27
CA LYS A 3 -7.84 -37.85 -1.33
C LYS A 3 -8.64 -38.47 -0.17
N GLU A 4 -8.36 -39.72 0.20
CA GLU A 4 -9.04 -40.45 1.29
C GLU A 4 -8.63 -39.95 2.69
N ASN A 5 -7.48 -39.28 2.81
CA ASN A 5 -6.95 -38.76 4.07
C ASN A 5 -7.02 -37.22 4.15
N ALA A 6 -7.78 -36.56 3.25
CA ALA A 6 -7.83 -35.12 3.14
C ALA A 6 -8.18 -34.42 4.47
N ASP A 7 -9.17 -34.92 5.20
CA ASP A 7 -9.59 -34.32 6.48
C ASP A 7 -8.50 -34.38 7.57
N LYS A 8 -7.76 -35.48 7.63
CA LYS A 8 -6.63 -35.63 8.57
C LYS A 8 -5.49 -34.68 8.24
N ILE A 9 -5.21 -34.50 6.95
CA ILE A 9 -4.19 -33.57 6.45
C ILE A 9 -4.60 -32.12 6.73
N LEU A 10 -5.85 -31.75 6.44
CA LEU A 10 -6.37 -30.40 6.65
C LEU A 10 -6.46 -30.00 8.12
N LYS A 11 -6.64 -30.95 9.04
CA LYS A 11 -6.55 -30.71 10.49
C LYS A 11 -5.13 -30.33 10.92
N LYS A 12 -4.10 -30.94 10.32
CA LYS A 12 -2.69 -30.68 10.63
C LYS A 12 -2.10 -29.47 9.89
N ALA A 13 -2.79 -28.97 8.86
CA ALA A 13 -2.29 -27.87 8.05
C ALA A 13 -2.23 -26.54 8.85
N PRO A 14 -1.07 -25.87 8.90
CA PRO A 14 -0.87 -24.60 9.58
C PRO A 14 -1.61 -23.44 8.88
N THR A 15 -1.89 -22.36 9.60
CA THR A 15 -2.48 -21.13 9.01
C THR A 15 -1.43 -20.12 8.56
N GLU A 16 -0.18 -20.39 8.92
CA GLU A 16 1.02 -19.63 8.58
C GLU A 16 1.27 -19.64 7.06
N PRO A 17 1.97 -18.61 6.54
CA PRO A 17 2.47 -18.66 5.18
C PRO A 17 3.53 -19.75 5.03
N GLY A 18 3.74 -20.22 3.82
CA GLY A 18 4.78 -21.20 3.54
C GLY A 18 4.70 -21.81 2.15
N VAL A 19 5.49 -22.85 1.97
CA VAL A 19 5.59 -23.62 0.72
C VAL A 19 5.07 -25.03 0.96
N TYR A 20 4.33 -25.58 0.00
CA TYR A 20 3.80 -26.94 0.03
C TYR A 20 4.27 -27.73 -1.19
N PHE A 21 4.31 -29.05 -1.00
CA PHE A 21 4.92 -29.99 -1.93
C PHE A 21 3.98 -31.16 -2.17
N PHE A 22 3.68 -31.43 -3.43
CA PHE A 22 3.08 -32.71 -3.82
C PHE A 22 4.19 -33.63 -4.29
N TRP A 23 4.16 -34.86 -3.78
CA TRP A 23 5.14 -35.90 -4.04
C TRP A 23 4.50 -37.08 -4.75
N ASP A 24 5.20 -37.63 -5.73
CA ASP A 24 4.96 -38.96 -6.28
C ASP A 24 6.13 -39.85 -5.85
N LYS A 25 5.88 -40.75 -4.89
CA LYS A 25 6.89 -41.54 -4.19
C LYS A 25 7.96 -40.61 -3.57
N ASN A 26 9.17 -40.61 -4.14
CA ASN A 26 10.31 -39.80 -3.68
C ASN A 26 10.58 -38.57 -4.55
N THR A 27 9.74 -38.30 -5.55
CA THR A 27 9.94 -37.19 -6.49
C THR A 27 8.94 -36.07 -6.22
N ILE A 28 9.43 -34.83 -6.15
CA ILE A 28 8.57 -33.65 -6.05
C ILE A 28 7.97 -33.39 -7.43
N ILE A 29 6.65 -33.48 -7.52
CA ILE A 29 5.91 -33.28 -8.77
C ILE A 29 5.32 -31.87 -8.87
N TYR A 30 5.08 -31.20 -7.74
CA TYR A 30 4.64 -29.81 -7.68
C TYR A 30 5.11 -29.11 -6.40
N VAL A 31 5.51 -27.85 -6.55
CA VAL A 31 5.80 -26.91 -5.46
C VAL A 31 4.90 -25.69 -5.62
N GLY A 32 4.26 -25.28 -4.54
CA GLY A 32 3.49 -24.03 -4.53
C GLY A 32 3.66 -23.26 -3.23
N LYS A 33 3.50 -21.95 -3.29
CA LYS A 33 3.46 -21.08 -2.11
C LYS A 33 2.02 -20.77 -1.67
N ALA A 34 1.86 -20.54 -0.38
CA ALA A 34 0.63 -20.10 0.22
C ALA A 34 0.89 -19.01 1.25
N THR A 35 -0.10 -18.14 1.39
CA THR A 35 -0.07 -17.08 2.41
C THR A 35 -0.82 -17.53 3.66
N ASN A 36 -1.72 -18.50 3.48
CA ASN A 36 -2.31 -19.35 4.50
C ASN A 36 -2.31 -20.79 3.95
N LEU A 37 -1.46 -21.66 4.51
CA LEU A 37 -1.31 -23.04 4.03
C LEU A 37 -2.63 -23.82 4.13
N LYS A 38 -3.33 -23.73 5.26
CA LYS A 38 -4.60 -24.45 5.48
C LYS A 38 -5.68 -24.10 4.46
N SER A 39 -5.92 -22.81 4.22
CA SER A 39 -6.90 -22.35 3.22
C SER A 39 -6.51 -22.80 1.82
N ARG A 40 -5.22 -22.65 1.48
CA ARG A 40 -4.72 -23.03 0.16
C ARG A 40 -4.82 -24.53 -0.10
N LEU A 41 -4.45 -25.36 0.87
CA LEU A 41 -4.55 -26.81 0.75
C LEU A 41 -6.02 -27.27 0.68
N ARG A 42 -6.93 -26.66 1.44
CA ARG A 42 -8.37 -26.93 1.35
C ARG A 42 -8.90 -26.69 -0.06
N SER A 43 -8.43 -25.66 -0.76
CA SER A 43 -8.82 -25.38 -2.15
C SER A 43 -8.48 -26.50 -3.13
N TYR A 44 -7.51 -27.38 -2.85
CA TYR A 44 -7.22 -28.53 -3.73
C TYR A 44 -8.23 -29.68 -3.54
N PHE A 45 -8.84 -29.79 -2.36
CA PHE A 45 -9.77 -30.86 -2.02
C PHE A 45 -11.25 -30.46 -2.20
N ASN A 46 -11.56 -29.16 -2.15
CA ASN A 46 -12.92 -28.63 -2.29
C ASN A 46 -13.34 -28.29 -3.73
N THR A 47 -12.48 -28.53 -4.72
CA THR A 47 -12.82 -28.28 -6.14
C THR A 47 -13.81 -29.35 -6.63
N GLY A 48 -15.10 -29.04 -6.62
CA GLY A 48 -16.04 -29.71 -7.50
C GLY A 48 -15.66 -29.41 -8.96
N ASN A 49 -15.20 -30.43 -9.69
CA ASN A 49 -15.04 -30.57 -11.15
C ASN A 49 -14.55 -29.40 -12.05
N SER A 50 -14.16 -28.21 -11.55
CA SER A 50 -13.91 -27.05 -12.43
C SER A 50 -12.46 -26.88 -12.91
N ASP A 51 -11.48 -27.55 -12.31
CA ASP A 51 -10.06 -27.44 -12.69
C ASP A 51 -9.43 -28.83 -12.81
N SER A 52 -9.54 -29.42 -14.00
CA SER A 52 -9.05 -30.78 -14.32
C SER A 52 -7.57 -30.96 -13.95
N ARG A 53 -6.78 -29.90 -13.97
CA ARG A 53 -5.33 -29.92 -13.66
C ARG A 53 -5.05 -30.19 -12.19
N LYS A 54 -5.84 -29.57 -11.30
CA LYS A 54 -5.71 -29.80 -9.86
C LYS A 54 -6.16 -31.21 -9.49
N VAL A 55 -7.19 -31.72 -10.17
CA VAL A 55 -7.69 -33.09 -9.98
C VAL A 55 -6.58 -34.10 -10.32
N THR A 56 -5.97 -34.00 -11.51
CA THR A 56 -4.88 -34.91 -11.92
C THR A 56 -3.67 -34.85 -10.98
N LEU A 57 -3.30 -33.65 -10.50
CA LEU A 57 -2.21 -33.49 -9.53
C LEU A 57 -2.51 -34.22 -8.22
N VAL A 58 -3.71 -34.05 -7.67
CA VAL A 58 -4.12 -34.63 -6.39
C VAL A 58 -4.27 -36.15 -6.50
N GLU A 59 -4.72 -36.67 -7.64
CA GLU A 59 -4.84 -38.10 -7.90
C GLU A 59 -3.49 -38.81 -8.01
N ARG A 60 -2.52 -38.18 -8.68
CA ARG A 60 -1.17 -38.75 -8.84
C ARG A 60 -0.32 -38.62 -7.58
N ALA A 61 -0.59 -37.62 -6.74
CA ALA A 61 0.21 -37.38 -5.56
C ALA A 61 0.00 -38.49 -4.50
N THR A 62 1.13 -39.01 -4.01
CA THR A 62 1.20 -40.02 -2.95
C THR A 62 1.35 -39.40 -1.56
N ARG A 63 2.06 -38.27 -1.47
CA ARG A 63 2.32 -37.55 -0.22
C ARG A 63 2.25 -36.04 -0.42
N LEU A 64 1.74 -35.34 0.60
CA LEU A 64 1.68 -33.89 0.68
C LEU A 64 2.44 -33.42 1.92
N THR A 65 3.42 -32.55 1.74
CA THR A 65 4.18 -31.94 2.85
C THR A 65 4.20 -30.42 2.71
N TRP A 66 4.62 -29.73 3.77
CA TRP A 66 4.75 -28.27 3.76
C TRP A 66 5.89 -27.83 4.67
N GLN A 67 6.37 -26.62 4.42
CA GLN A 67 7.32 -25.89 5.23
C GLN A 67 6.73 -24.50 5.51
N THR A 68 6.56 -24.16 6.79
CA THR A 68 6.12 -22.83 7.20
C THR A 68 7.25 -21.81 7.02
N THR A 69 6.87 -20.59 6.72
CA THR A 69 7.77 -19.44 6.62
C THR A 69 7.27 -18.34 7.55
N ILE A 70 8.14 -17.40 7.86
CA ILE A 70 7.79 -16.32 8.78
C ILE A 70 7.08 -15.20 8.03
N SER A 71 7.38 -15.05 6.73
CA SER A 71 6.66 -14.12 5.86
C SER A 71 6.26 -14.78 4.53
N PRO A 72 5.28 -14.21 3.81
CA PRO A 72 4.94 -14.72 2.49
C PRO A 72 5.91 -14.26 1.37
N ILE A 73 6.75 -13.23 1.61
CA ILE A 73 7.93 -12.95 0.76
C ILE A 73 8.91 -14.12 0.84
N GLU A 74 9.17 -14.62 2.05
CA GLU A 74 10.05 -15.75 2.25
C GLU A 74 9.47 -17.01 1.56
N ALA A 75 8.16 -17.23 1.63
CA ALA A 75 7.50 -18.29 0.87
C ALA A 75 7.68 -18.13 -0.66
N LEU A 76 7.58 -16.89 -1.19
CA LEU A 76 7.82 -16.60 -2.60
C LEU A 76 9.26 -16.93 -3.03
N ILE A 77 10.24 -16.54 -2.23
CA ILE A 77 11.66 -16.76 -2.52
C ILE A 77 12.01 -18.25 -2.43
N ILE A 78 11.54 -18.93 -1.37
CA ILE A 78 11.79 -20.36 -1.18
C ILE A 78 11.13 -21.18 -2.29
N GLU A 79 9.91 -20.85 -2.69
CA GLU A 79 9.24 -21.49 -3.84
C GLU A 79 10.07 -21.36 -5.12
N ALA A 80 10.52 -20.13 -5.45
CA ALA A 80 11.34 -19.89 -6.63
C ALA A 80 12.65 -20.72 -6.60
N LYS A 81 13.32 -20.79 -5.44
CA LYS A 81 14.53 -21.60 -5.24
C LYS A 81 14.25 -23.09 -5.46
N LEU A 82 13.17 -23.62 -4.87
CA LEU A 82 12.81 -25.04 -4.98
C LEU A 82 12.40 -25.43 -6.39
N ILE A 83 11.67 -24.56 -7.11
CA ILE A 83 11.32 -24.78 -8.51
C ILE A 83 12.57 -24.75 -9.39
N LYS A 84 13.51 -23.83 -9.12
CA LYS A 84 14.80 -23.78 -9.83
C LYS A 84 15.61 -25.07 -9.62
N GLN A 85 15.63 -25.58 -8.39
CA GLN A 85 16.41 -26.77 -8.01
C GLN A 85 15.79 -28.07 -8.52
N HIS A 86 14.49 -28.26 -8.32
CA HIS A 86 13.83 -29.55 -8.58
C HIS A 86 13.11 -29.63 -9.92
N LYS A 87 12.84 -28.48 -10.58
CA LYS A 87 12.08 -28.37 -11.84
C LYS A 87 10.87 -29.32 -11.91
N PRO A 88 9.92 -29.24 -10.96
CA PRO A 88 8.85 -30.22 -10.86
C PRO A 88 7.98 -30.26 -12.12
N TYR A 89 7.60 -31.47 -12.55
CA TYR A 89 6.86 -31.69 -13.80
C TYR A 89 5.64 -30.78 -13.93
N TYR A 90 4.79 -30.72 -12.90
CA TYR A 90 3.54 -29.96 -12.95
C TYR A 90 3.74 -28.44 -12.79
N ASN A 91 4.90 -27.96 -12.31
CA ASN A 91 5.23 -26.54 -12.38
C ASN A 91 5.62 -26.09 -13.80
N VAL A 92 6.18 -27.01 -14.59
CA VAL A 92 6.64 -26.77 -15.97
C VAL A 92 5.54 -27.06 -17.00
N SER A 93 4.85 -28.20 -16.87
CA SER A 93 3.90 -28.72 -17.87
C SER A 93 2.49 -28.11 -17.78
N LEU A 94 2.01 -27.69 -16.59
CA LEU A 94 0.61 -27.23 -16.41
C LEU A 94 0.39 -25.72 -16.57
N ARG A 95 1.33 -24.99 -17.20
CA ARG A 95 1.19 -23.55 -17.41
C ARG A 95 0.59 -23.28 -18.79
N ASP A 96 -0.65 -22.79 -18.82
CA ASP A 96 -1.15 -21.98 -19.94
C ASP A 96 -0.36 -20.67 -19.97
N ASP A 97 0.33 -20.40 -21.07
CA ASP A 97 0.79 -19.10 -21.61
C ASP A 97 1.48 -18.07 -20.67
N LYS A 98 1.63 -18.35 -19.38
CA LYS A 98 2.21 -17.47 -18.36
C LYS A 98 3.66 -17.85 -18.13
N GLN A 99 4.52 -17.22 -18.92
CA GLN A 99 5.98 -17.30 -18.81
C GLN A 99 6.44 -16.98 -17.37
N TYR A 100 7.45 -17.68 -16.87
CA TYR A 100 8.06 -17.38 -15.57
C TYR A 100 8.54 -15.93 -15.51
N PHE A 101 8.42 -15.29 -14.35
CA PHE A 101 8.98 -13.96 -14.15
C PHE A 101 10.41 -14.05 -13.65
N TYR A 102 11.25 -13.18 -14.14
CA TYR A 102 12.61 -12.98 -13.69
C TYR A 102 12.80 -11.50 -13.34
N VAL A 103 13.58 -11.25 -12.29
CA VAL A 103 14.07 -9.92 -11.95
C VAL A 103 15.43 -9.76 -12.61
N GLY A 104 15.52 -8.86 -13.59
CA GLY A 104 16.76 -8.52 -14.28
C GLY A 104 17.45 -7.32 -13.64
N PHE A 105 18.79 -7.37 -13.62
CA PHE A 105 19.67 -6.31 -13.16
C PHE A 105 20.64 -5.95 -14.29
N THR A 106 20.77 -4.66 -14.62
CA THR A 106 21.77 -4.22 -15.61
C THR A 106 23.15 -3.99 -15.01
N GLU A 107 24.17 -3.98 -15.85
CA GLU A 107 25.58 -3.74 -15.47
C GLU A 107 25.98 -2.26 -15.49
N GLU A 108 25.00 -1.34 -15.41
CA GLU A 108 25.28 0.10 -15.34
C GLU A 108 25.86 0.49 -13.97
N THR A 109 26.52 1.65 -13.90
CA THR A 109 27.10 2.19 -12.64
C THR A 109 26.09 2.21 -11.49
N CYS A 110 24.82 2.51 -11.79
CA CYS A 110 23.67 2.30 -10.93
C CYS A 110 22.69 1.35 -11.65
N PRO A 111 22.71 0.04 -11.32
CA PRO A 111 21.88 -0.96 -11.98
C PRO A 111 20.38 -0.62 -11.93
N ARG A 112 19.69 -0.84 -13.06
CA ARG A 112 18.22 -0.78 -13.09
C ARG A 112 17.62 -2.15 -12.82
N ILE A 113 16.55 -2.18 -12.05
CA ILE A 113 15.75 -3.39 -11.81
C ILE A 113 14.53 -3.39 -12.73
N PHE A 114 14.32 -4.49 -13.45
CA PHE A 114 13.15 -4.69 -14.29
C PHE A 114 12.63 -6.12 -14.21
N LEU A 115 11.38 -6.32 -14.63
CA LEU A 115 10.77 -7.64 -14.73
C LEU A 115 10.77 -8.08 -16.19
N THR A 116 11.23 -9.30 -16.44
CA THR A 116 11.17 -9.93 -17.76
C THR A 116 10.61 -11.35 -17.65
N HIS A 117 10.04 -11.82 -18.74
CA HIS A 117 9.64 -13.21 -18.89
C HIS A 117 10.67 -14.06 -19.65
N GLN A 118 11.49 -13.39 -20.45
CA GLN A 118 12.55 -13.97 -21.24
C GLN A 118 13.88 -13.48 -20.64
N PRO A 119 14.55 -14.29 -19.80
CA PRO A 119 15.95 -14.02 -19.50
C PRO A 119 16.70 -14.22 -20.81
N ALA A 120 17.39 -13.19 -21.29
CA ALA A 120 18.15 -13.30 -22.53
C ALA A 120 19.14 -14.47 -22.39
N LYS A 121 18.97 -15.50 -23.21
CA LYS A 121 20.05 -16.43 -23.51
C LYS A 121 20.70 -15.96 -24.80
N THR A 122 21.95 -16.35 -24.96
CA THR A 122 22.73 -16.43 -26.21
C THR A 122 23.53 -15.21 -26.68
N ASN A 123 24.81 -15.50 -26.90
CA ASN A 123 25.76 -14.96 -27.87
C ASN A 123 26.09 -13.45 -27.84
N ASN A 124 27.26 -13.18 -27.26
CA ASN A 124 28.10 -11.99 -27.40
C ASN A 124 27.53 -10.66 -26.86
N LYS A 125 27.94 -10.38 -25.61
CA LYS A 125 27.95 -9.10 -24.87
C LYS A 125 26.57 -8.52 -24.47
N ILE A 126 26.08 -8.94 -23.30
CA ILE A 126 26.13 -8.22 -21.99
C ILE A 126 25.52 -9.18 -20.94
N GLU A 127 26.28 -9.49 -19.89
CA GLU A 127 25.93 -10.44 -18.82
C GLU A 127 24.92 -9.82 -17.83
N MET A 128 23.65 -9.66 -18.25
CA MET A 128 22.63 -9.22 -17.29
C MET A 128 22.34 -10.33 -16.27
N GLU A 129 22.42 -10.00 -14.98
CA GLU A 129 22.09 -10.94 -13.92
C GLU A 129 20.57 -11.08 -13.78
N TYR A 130 20.08 -12.32 -13.65
CA TYR A 130 18.66 -12.61 -13.48
C TYR A 130 18.41 -13.47 -12.23
N ILE A 131 17.46 -13.03 -11.40
CA ILE A 131 16.96 -13.82 -10.27
C ILE A 131 15.55 -14.34 -10.60
N GLY A 132 15.35 -15.64 -10.41
CA GLY A 132 14.13 -16.36 -10.72
C GLY A 132 14.41 -17.85 -10.95
N PRO A 133 13.45 -18.63 -11.48
CA PRO A 133 12.13 -18.21 -11.94
C PRO A 133 11.12 -17.97 -10.81
N PHE A 134 10.33 -16.91 -10.93
CA PHE A 134 9.19 -16.65 -10.05
C PHE A 134 7.87 -17.05 -10.73
N THR A 135 7.02 -17.73 -9.97
CA THR A 135 5.74 -18.23 -10.47
C THR A 135 4.65 -17.18 -10.53
N ASP A 136 4.68 -16.23 -9.59
CA ASP A 136 3.65 -15.23 -9.31
C ASP A 136 4.22 -13.82 -9.49
N GLY A 137 4.00 -13.24 -10.67
CA GLY A 137 4.46 -11.89 -10.99
C GLY A 137 3.78 -10.79 -10.18
N ALA A 138 2.54 -11.01 -9.70
CA ALA A 138 1.84 -10.01 -8.89
C ALA A 138 2.46 -9.94 -7.49
N ALA A 139 2.73 -11.07 -6.85
CA ALA A 139 3.47 -11.13 -5.59
C ALA A 139 4.88 -10.55 -5.73
N LEU A 140 5.57 -10.83 -6.84
CA LEU A 140 6.88 -10.28 -7.12
C LEU A 140 6.85 -8.74 -7.26
N LYS A 141 5.91 -8.19 -8.05
CA LYS A 141 5.73 -6.73 -8.19
C LYS A 141 5.45 -6.06 -6.85
N ARG A 142 4.59 -6.66 -6.00
CA ARG A 142 4.31 -6.16 -4.65
C ARG A 142 5.56 -6.17 -3.76
N THR A 143 6.31 -7.27 -3.80
CA THR A 143 7.57 -7.43 -3.06
C THR A 143 8.56 -6.35 -3.44
N LEU A 144 8.82 -6.17 -4.74
CA LEU A 144 9.73 -5.14 -5.24
C LEU A 144 9.27 -3.73 -4.83
N LYS A 145 7.96 -3.45 -4.86
CA LYS A 145 7.42 -2.16 -4.40
C LYS A 145 7.67 -1.90 -2.90
N LEU A 146 7.57 -2.92 -2.05
CA LEU A 146 7.88 -2.81 -0.63
C LEU A 146 9.38 -2.59 -0.42
N LEU A 147 10.21 -3.40 -1.09
CA LEU A 147 11.66 -3.27 -1.03
C LEU A 147 12.13 -1.89 -1.50
N ARG A 148 11.49 -1.29 -2.51
CA ARG A 148 11.81 0.06 -3.00
C ARG A 148 11.73 1.14 -1.93
N LYS A 149 10.84 0.99 -0.95
CA LYS A 149 10.70 1.95 0.15
C LYS A 149 11.86 1.87 1.16
N ILE A 150 12.48 0.69 1.26
CA ILE A 150 13.58 0.41 2.20
C ILE A 150 14.93 0.64 1.52
N PHE A 151 15.06 0.11 0.30
CA PHE A 151 16.22 0.21 -0.56
C PHE A 151 15.77 0.84 -1.88
N PRO A 152 15.81 2.19 -1.99
CA PRO A 152 15.49 2.88 -3.23
C PRO A 152 16.33 2.37 -4.41
N TYR A 153 15.68 2.06 -5.53
CA TYR A 153 16.34 1.55 -6.73
C TYR A 153 15.77 2.17 -8.02
N ARG A 154 16.57 2.11 -9.09
CA ARG A 154 16.25 2.68 -10.40
C ARG A 154 15.44 1.69 -11.27
N THR A 155 14.48 2.21 -12.04
CA THR A 155 13.64 1.42 -12.96
C THR A 155 13.60 1.95 -14.39
N HIS A 156 13.94 3.22 -14.61
CA HIS A 156 13.89 3.83 -15.94
C HIS A 156 15.15 3.47 -16.73
N LYS A 157 15.00 3.32 -18.05
CA LYS A 157 16.11 3.08 -18.97
C LYS A 157 17.00 4.32 -19.08
N ASP A 158 16.41 5.46 -19.37
CA ASP A 158 17.12 6.74 -19.48
C ASP A 158 16.76 7.64 -18.28
N MET A 159 17.73 8.38 -17.75
CA MET A 159 17.52 9.30 -16.63
C MET A 159 16.66 10.49 -17.08
N PRO A 160 15.46 10.71 -16.52
CA PRO A 160 14.69 11.92 -16.81
C PRO A 160 15.22 13.11 -16.00
N LYS A 161 15.24 14.31 -16.59
CA LYS A 161 15.68 15.57 -15.94
C LYS A 161 15.03 15.79 -14.57
N ASN A 162 13.71 15.59 -14.48
CA ASN A 162 12.92 15.73 -13.26
C ASN A 162 12.35 14.38 -12.81
N CYS A 163 13.21 13.51 -12.28
CA CYS A 163 12.76 12.19 -11.81
C CYS A 163 11.88 12.28 -10.56
N LEU A 164 10.57 12.13 -10.71
CA LEU A 164 9.62 12.13 -9.59
C LEU A 164 10.01 11.12 -8.49
N TRP A 165 10.49 9.94 -8.88
CA TRP A 165 10.91 8.93 -7.91
C TRP A 165 12.12 9.37 -7.09
N TYR A 166 13.03 10.16 -7.67
CA TYR A 166 14.16 10.73 -6.93
C TYR A 166 13.66 11.75 -5.92
N THR A 167 12.77 12.67 -6.34
CA THR A 167 12.13 13.66 -5.44
C THR A 167 11.37 13.00 -4.28
N LEU A 168 10.76 11.83 -4.51
CA LEU A 168 10.06 11.04 -3.50
C LEU A 168 10.99 10.14 -2.66
N GLY A 169 12.31 10.17 -2.87
CA GLY A 169 13.27 9.32 -2.15
C GLY A 169 13.22 7.83 -2.52
N LEU A 170 12.61 7.48 -3.66
CA LEU A 170 12.39 6.11 -4.15
C LEU A 170 13.28 5.77 -5.37
N CYS A 171 14.08 6.71 -5.85
CA CYS A 171 15.17 6.50 -6.79
C CYS A 171 16.46 7.02 -6.13
N PRO A 172 17.57 6.27 -6.17
CA PRO A 172 18.78 6.64 -5.43
C PRO A 172 19.66 7.67 -6.14
N ILE A 173 19.39 7.98 -7.42
CA ILE A 173 20.23 8.86 -8.24
C ILE A 173 19.42 9.97 -8.96
N PRO A 174 19.95 11.20 -9.04
CA PRO A 174 19.47 12.27 -9.93
C PRO A 174 20.11 12.17 -11.33
N GLU A 175 19.76 13.08 -12.25
CA GLU A 175 20.33 13.14 -13.61
C GLU A 175 21.87 13.22 -13.60
N LYS A 176 22.44 13.95 -12.63
CA LYS A 176 23.89 14.09 -12.44
C LYS A 176 24.27 13.58 -11.04
N PRO A 177 24.53 12.28 -10.86
CA PRO A 177 24.79 11.69 -9.56
C PRO A 177 26.22 11.97 -9.08
N THR A 178 26.38 12.09 -7.78
CA THR A 178 27.67 12.12 -7.07
C THR A 178 28.22 10.70 -6.88
N SER A 179 29.51 10.58 -6.58
CA SER A 179 30.14 9.28 -6.30
C SER A 179 29.51 8.56 -5.10
N GLU A 180 29.04 9.29 -4.08
CA GLU A 180 28.37 8.71 -2.91
C GLU A 180 26.97 8.17 -3.26
N GLU A 181 26.21 8.86 -4.11
CA GLU A 181 24.89 8.40 -4.57
C GLU A 181 24.99 7.13 -5.42
N ILE A 182 26.00 7.05 -6.29
CA ILE A 182 26.29 5.83 -7.07
C ILE A 182 26.59 4.67 -6.13
N LYS A 183 27.46 4.87 -5.14
CA LYS A 183 27.80 3.84 -4.14
C LYS A 183 26.57 3.41 -3.33
N ASN A 184 25.72 4.35 -2.91
CA ASN A 184 24.47 4.05 -2.23
C ASN A 184 23.49 3.26 -3.13
N CYS A 185 23.40 3.60 -4.42
CA CYS A 185 22.63 2.82 -5.38
C CYS A 185 23.14 1.37 -5.46
N GLN A 186 24.45 1.17 -5.61
CA GLN A 186 25.05 -0.17 -5.69
C GLN A 186 24.77 -1.00 -4.43
N ASN A 187 24.93 -0.40 -3.25
CA ASN A 187 24.63 -1.06 -1.98
C ASN A 187 23.15 -1.46 -1.86
N ASN A 188 22.22 -0.60 -2.30
CA ASN A 188 20.79 -0.91 -2.30
C ASN A 188 20.47 -2.07 -3.25
N ILE A 189 21.07 -2.10 -4.44
CA ILE A 189 20.88 -3.18 -5.41
C ILE A 189 21.40 -4.50 -4.85
N GLU A 190 22.59 -4.50 -4.25
CA GLU A 190 23.18 -5.69 -3.64
C GLU A 190 22.33 -6.21 -2.48
N ALA A 191 21.78 -5.32 -1.64
CA ALA A 191 20.83 -5.70 -0.60
C ALA A 191 19.59 -6.38 -1.19
N ILE A 192 19.02 -5.86 -2.28
CA ILE A 192 17.86 -6.45 -2.96
C ILE A 192 18.20 -7.82 -3.56
N LYS A 193 19.37 -7.98 -4.19
CA LYS A 193 19.85 -9.27 -4.72
C LYS A 193 19.91 -10.33 -3.61
N ARG A 194 20.58 -10.00 -2.49
CA ARG A 194 20.67 -10.88 -1.32
C ARG A 194 19.32 -11.25 -0.75
N ILE A 195 18.38 -10.30 -0.68
CA ILE A 195 17.01 -10.58 -0.23
C ILE A 195 16.33 -11.58 -1.16
N LEU A 196 16.37 -11.37 -2.48
CA LEU A 196 15.74 -12.25 -3.46
C LEU A 196 16.42 -13.62 -3.56
N GLN A 197 17.68 -13.74 -3.15
CA GLN A 197 18.42 -15.00 -3.01
C GLN A 197 18.14 -15.72 -1.66
N GLY A 198 17.47 -15.04 -0.71
CA GLY A 198 17.07 -15.60 0.58
C GLY A 198 18.06 -15.34 1.74
N GLU A 199 19.03 -14.43 1.57
CA GLU A 199 20.05 -14.12 2.58
C GLU A 199 19.63 -13.00 3.57
N ILE A 200 18.33 -12.87 3.85
CA ILE A 200 17.77 -11.77 4.66
C ILE A 200 18.36 -11.73 6.07
N LYS A 201 18.45 -12.88 6.76
CA LYS A 201 18.96 -12.96 8.14
C LYS A 201 20.41 -12.44 8.24
N ARG A 202 21.24 -12.80 7.26
CA ARG A 202 22.63 -12.36 7.17
C ARG A 202 22.72 -10.86 6.86
N LEU A 203 21.87 -10.37 5.95
CA LEU A 203 21.79 -8.95 5.63
C LEU A 203 21.43 -8.11 6.86
N VAL A 204 20.37 -8.48 7.60
CA VAL A 204 19.96 -7.76 8.82
C VAL A 204 21.08 -7.74 9.87
N LYS A 205 21.79 -8.87 10.06
CA LYS A 205 22.95 -8.94 10.96
C LYS A 205 24.06 -7.97 10.56
N ASN A 206 24.38 -7.90 9.26
CA ASN A 206 25.40 -6.98 8.75
C ASN A 206 24.99 -5.51 8.91
N LEU A 207 23.74 -5.17 8.56
CA LEU A 207 23.21 -3.81 8.72
C LEU A 207 23.24 -3.37 10.19
N LYS A 208 22.88 -4.27 11.14
CA LYS A 208 22.99 -3.98 12.58
C LYS A 208 24.44 -3.69 13.00
N LYS A 209 25.40 -4.45 12.49
CA LYS A 209 26.83 -4.23 12.76
C LYS A 209 27.31 -2.88 12.23
N GLU A 210 26.94 -2.53 10.99
CA GLU A 210 27.28 -1.24 10.38
C GLU A 210 26.63 -0.07 11.11
N MET A 211 25.35 -0.18 11.48
CA MET A 211 24.61 0.81 12.26
C MET A 211 25.30 1.11 13.60
N LEU A 212 25.70 0.07 14.33
CA LEU A 212 26.44 0.22 15.59
C LEU A 212 27.83 0.84 15.37
N GLY A 213 28.47 0.56 14.24
CA GLY A 213 29.72 1.19 13.84
C GLY A 213 29.57 2.69 13.63
N TYR A 214 28.58 3.12 12.85
CA TYR A 214 28.30 4.55 12.65
C TYR A 214 27.88 5.26 13.93
N ALA A 215 27.12 4.61 14.81
CA ALA A 215 26.74 5.16 16.11
C ALA A 215 27.97 5.41 17.01
N LYS A 216 28.97 4.51 16.99
CA LYS A 216 30.23 4.69 17.73
C LYS A 216 31.11 5.81 17.17
N LEU A 217 31.03 6.06 15.87
CA LEU A 217 31.74 7.15 15.18
C LEU A 217 30.94 8.47 15.22
N GLU A 218 29.89 8.56 16.03
CA GLU A 218 28.99 9.72 16.15
C GLU A 218 28.31 10.16 14.84
N ASN A 219 28.27 9.28 13.84
CA ASN A 219 27.57 9.52 12.58
C ASN A 219 26.10 9.08 12.69
N PHE A 220 25.31 9.88 13.41
CA PHE A 220 23.93 9.54 13.75
C PHE A 220 23.00 9.50 12.54
N GLU A 221 23.24 10.31 11.50
CA GLU A 221 22.40 10.33 10.30
C GLU A 221 22.45 9.00 9.55
N LYS A 222 23.66 8.47 9.30
CA LYS A 222 23.82 7.16 8.66
C LYS A 222 23.32 6.02 9.55
N ALA A 223 23.50 6.12 10.86
CA ALA A 223 22.97 5.14 11.82
C ALA A 223 21.43 5.11 11.82
N VAL A 224 20.76 6.27 11.81
CA VAL A 224 19.28 6.36 11.74
C VAL A 224 18.77 5.76 10.43
N LYS A 225 19.42 6.05 9.30
CA LYS A 225 19.03 5.46 8.00
C LYS A 225 19.11 3.92 8.03
N LEU A 226 20.20 3.36 8.55
CA LEU A 226 20.35 1.90 8.66
C LEU A 226 19.35 1.29 9.64
N ARG A 227 19.08 1.95 10.77
CA ARG A 227 18.05 1.56 11.74
C ARG A 227 16.68 1.46 11.07
N ASP A 228 16.31 2.48 10.31
CA ASP A 228 15.00 2.52 9.65
C ASP A 228 14.90 1.45 8.55
N GLN A 229 16.02 1.12 7.89
CA GLN A 229 16.09 -0.01 6.95
C GLN A 229 15.92 -1.37 7.65
N ILE A 230 16.59 -1.57 8.79
CA ILE A 230 16.45 -2.77 9.63
C ILE A 230 15.00 -2.90 10.09
N ASN A 231 14.42 -1.84 10.66
CA ASN A 231 13.04 -1.82 11.10
C ASN A 231 12.08 -2.08 9.93
N GLY A 232 12.34 -1.53 8.75
CA GLY A 232 11.56 -1.81 7.54
C GLY A 232 11.58 -3.30 7.17
N LEU A 233 12.76 -3.92 7.18
CA LEU A 233 12.92 -5.35 6.90
C LEU A 233 12.27 -6.23 7.98
N GLU A 234 12.48 -5.89 9.25
CA GLU A 234 11.89 -6.58 10.38
C GLU A 234 10.37 -6.40 10.41
N ASN A 235 9.81 -5.27 9.97
CA ASN A 235 8.38 -5.08 9.84
C ASN A 235 7.77 -5.91 8.70
N ILE A 236 8.45 -6.01 7.55
CA ILE A 236 8.06 -6.93 6.48
C ILE A 236 8.04 -8.38 7.00
N TYR A 237 8.90 -8.71 7.96
CA TYR A 237 9.04 -10.04 8.55
C TYR A 237 8.06 -10.31 9.70
N ALA A 238 7.87 -9.35 10.60
CA ALA A 238 7.06 -9.44 11.81
C ALA A 238 5.56 -9.30 11.52
N HIS A 239 5.18 -8.76 10.35
CA HIS A 239 3.78 -8.64 9.97
C HIS A 239 3.25 -9.91 9.29
N LYS A 240 2.70 -10.78 10.15
CA LYS A 240 1.49 -11.57 9.86
C LYS A 240 0.50 -10.66 9.07
N LYS A 241 0.13 -11.05 7.84
CA LYS A 241 -0.81 -10.35 6.91
C LYS A 241 -0.34 -9.09 6.16
N ILE A 242 0.78 -9.12 5.43
CA ILE A 242 0.98 -8.13 4.33
C ILE A 242 1.10 -8.78 2.95
N ILE A 243 1.33 -10.08 2.89
CA ILE A 243 1.53 -10.76 1.60
C ILE A 243 0.65 -11.99 1.58
N GLY A 244 -0.63 -11.79 1.88
CA GLY A 244 -1.62 -12.83 1.87
C GLY A 244 -2.96 -12.32 1.47
N ASP A 245 -3.49 -12.93 0.41
CA ASP A 245 -4.82 -12.74 -0.14
C ASP A 245 -5.11 -11.38 -0.79
N GLN A 246 -5.16 -11.41 -2.12
CA GLN A 246 -6.23 -10.72 -2.84
C GLN A 246 -7.36 -11.68 -3.21
N THR A 247 -7.55 -12.74 -2.43
CA THR A 247 -8.64 -13.71 -2.65
C THR A 247 -9.54 -13.94 -1.43
N HIS A 248 -9.35 -13.19 -0.33
CA HIS A 248 -10.34 -13.12 0.74
C HIS A 248 -10.41 -11.68 1.30
N GLU A 249 -11.15 -10.83 0.59
CA GLU A 249 -11.95 -9.83 1.30
C GLU A 249 -12.81 -10.59 2.32
N HIS A 250 -12.69 -10.14 3.57
CA HIS A 250 -13.37 -10.56 4.80
C HIS A 250 -12.43 -11.17 5.86
N LYS A 251 -12.34 -10.42 6.99
CA LYS A 251 -11.79 -10.75 8.31
C LYS A 251 -10.35 -10.29 8.63
N ASN A 252 -9.98 -9.08 8.24
CA ASN A 252 -9.45 -8.06 9.17
C ASN A 252 -10.01 -6.74 8.70
N SER A 253 -11.11 -6.28 9.31
CA SER A 253 -11.69 -4.99 8.96
C SER A 253 -10.63 -3.91 9.16
N PRO A 254 -10.49 -2.90 8.28
CA PRO A 254 -9.64 -1.73 8.53
C PRO A 254 -10.03 -1.00 9.82
N LEU A 255 -11.22 -1.30 10.33
CA LEU A 255 -11.80 -0.84 11.59
C LEU A 255 -11.26 -1.59 12.83
N ASN A 256 -10.53 -2.69 12.66
CA ASN A 256 -9.95 -3.44 13.78
C ASN A 256 -8.93 -2.56 14.52
N GLY A 257 -9.11 -2.41 15.85
CA GLY A 257 -8.26 -1.58 16.69
C GLY A 257 -8.70 -0.12 16.81
N LEU A 258 -9.89 0.24 16.30
CA LEU A 258 -10.57 1.47 16.68
C LEU A 258 -11.33 1.27 17.99
N PRO A 259 -11.46 2.33 18.83
CA PRO A 259 -12.34 2.30 19.99
C PRO A 259 -13.79 1.96 19.59
N GLU A 260 -14.49 1.14 20.38
CA GLU A 260 -15.87 0.73 20.08
C GLU A 260 -16.80 1.93 19.93
N SER A 261 -16.65 2.96 20.78
CA SER A 261 -17.41 4.20 20.70
C SER A 261 -17.20 4.94 19.37
N LEU A 262 -16.02 4.84 18.74
CA LEU A 262 -15.77 5.41 17.41
C LEU A 262 -16.43 4.56 16.31
N LEU A 263 -16.44 3.23 16.46
CA LEU A 263 -17.07 2.33 15.50
C LEU A 263 -18.57 2.57 15.38
N GLU A 264 -19.23 2.98 16.46
CA GLU A 264 -20.65 3.31 16.48
C GLU A 264 -21.02 4.41 15.49
N TYR A 265 -20.17 5.43 15.36
CA TYR A 265 -20.42 6.59 14.49
C TYR A 265 -20.04 6.37 13.03
N LEU A 266 -19.19 5.40 12.71
CA LEU A 266 -18.69 5.20 11.34
C LEU A 266 -19.73 4.51 10.43
N PRO A 267 -19.65 4.71 9.09
CA PRO A 267 -20.60 4.11 8.16
C PRO A 267 -20.65 2.59 8.29
N LYS A 268 -21.86 2.01 8.37
CA LYS A 268 -22.09 0.57 8.53
C LYS A 268 -22.04 -0.19 7.20
N LYS A 269 -20.98 0.07 6.42
CA LYS A 269 -20.68 -0.60 5.14
C LYS A 269 -19.18 -0.79 5.00
N ASP A 270 -18.74 -1.53 3.97
CA ASP A 270 -17.31 -1.76 3.75
C ASP A 270 -16.57 -0.43 3.57
N VAL A 271 -15.39 -0.32 4.19
CA VAL A 271 -14.52 0.86 4.12
C VAL A 271 -14.13 1.18 2.68
N SER A 272 -14.04 0.17 1.80
CA SER A 272 -13.78 0.40 0.37
C SER A 272 -14.90 1.15 -0.35
N GLU A 273 -16.10 1.16 0.22
CA GLU A 273 -17.30 1.80 -0.35
C GLU A 273 -17.62 3.16 0.28
N TRP A 274 -16.79 3.64 1.22
CA TRP A 274 -17.00 4.95 1.84
C TRP A 274 -16.69 6.05 0.84
N LEU A 275 -17.67 6.90 0.55
CA LEU A 275 -17.49 8.16 -0.14
C LEU A 275 -17.09 9.22 0.89
N ILE A 276 -15.82 9.64 0.83
CA ILE A 276 -15.23 10.61 1.75
C ILE A 276 -14.98 11.90 0.98
N GLU A 277 -15.49 13.03 1.48
CA GLU A 277 -15.18 14.36 0.96
C GLU A 277 -14.28 15.12 1.94
N GLY A 278 -13.07 15.49 1.51
CA GLY A 278 -12.10 16.25 2.29
C GLY A 278 -12.15 17.74 1.96
N TYR A 279 -12.14 18.59 3.00
CA TYR A 279 -12.23 20.04 2.87
C TYR A 279 -11.04 20.74 3.51
N ASP A 280 -10.45 21.68 2.79
CA ASP A 280 -9.40 22.58 3.27
C ASP A 280 -9.71 24.03 2.89
N ILE A 281 -9.39 24.97 3.77
CA ILE A 281 -9.51 26.42 3.55
C ILE A 281 -8.11 27.01 3.43
N SER A 282 -7.85 27.68 2.32
CA SER A 282 -6.59 28.36 2.07
C SER A 282 -6.80 29.87 1.95
N ASN A 283 -6.19 30.62 2.87
CA ASN A 283 -6.17 32.08 2.86
C ASN A 283 -4.98 32.62 2.06
N ILE A 284 -5.23 33.58 1.18
CA ILE A 284 -4.18 34.32 0.46
C ILE A 284 -4.05 35.69 1.14
N GLN A 285 -2.82 36.12 1.45
CA GLN A 285 -2.53 37.52 1.74
C GLN A 285 -2.91 38.35 0.50
N GLY A 286 -4.02 39.09 0.56
CA GLY A 286 -4.52 39.91 -0.57
C GLY A 286 -5.99 39.75 -0.96
N GLY A 287 -6.83 39.06 -0.17
CA GLY A 287 -8.30 39.20 -0.29
C GLY A 287 -9.05 38.15 -1.14
N SER A 288 -8.49 36.98 -1.40
CA SER A 288 -9.21 35.89 -2.09
C SER A 288 -8.99 34.52 -1.44
N ALA A 289 -9.70 34.28 -0.33
CA ALA A 289 -9.74 32.96 0.29
C ALA A 289 -10.42 31.93 -0.62
N THR A 290 -9.94 30.69 -0.60
CA THR A 290 -10.47 29.60 -1.42
C THR A 290 -10.63 28.34 -0.58
N GLY A 291 -11.81 27.72 -0.63
CA GLY A 291 -12.05 26.37 -0.14
C GLY A 291 -11.80 25.33 -1.23
N SER A 292 -11.26 24.19 -0.84
CA SER A 292 -11.04 23.04 -1.72
C SER A 292 -11.85 21.83 -1.24
N LEU A 293 -12.39 21.08 -2.19
CA LEU A 293 -13.10 19.82 -1.97
C LEU A 293 -12.42 18.74 -2.81
N VAL A 294 -12.05 17.65 -2.16
CA VAL A 294 -11.55 16.43 -2.80
C VAL A 294 -12.42 15.24 -2.40
N SER A 295 -12.62 14.28 -3.30
CA SER A 295 -13.48 13.12 -3.04
C SER A 295 -12.71 11.82 -3.17
N PHE A 296 -13.01 10.85 -2.31
CA PHE A 296 -12.40 9.53 -2.28
C PHE A 296 -13.45 8.44 -2.16
N MET A 297 -13.22 7.30 -2.82
CA MET A 297 -13.93 6.03 -2.58
C MET A 297 -12.96 5.11 -1.82
N GLY A 298 -13.17 4.98 -0.51
CA GLY A 298 -12.21 4.41 0.42
C GLY A 298 -10.85 5.11 0.28
N LYS A 299 -9.84 4.39 -0.21
CA LYS A 299 -8.46 4.92 -0.39
C LYS A 299 -8.20 5.54 -1.76
N LYS A 300 -9.16 5.48 -2.69
CA LYS A 300 -8.95 5.89 -4.09
C LYS A 300 -9.52 7.30 -4.34
N PRO A 301 -8.72 8.27 -4.81
CA PRO A 301 -9.23 9.60 -5.15
C PRO A 301 -10.13 9.56 -6.39
N ILE A 302 -11.24 10.29 -6.36
CA ILE A 302 -12.16 10.49 -7.49
C ILE A 302 -12.00 11.94 -7.98
N LYS A 303 -10.97 12.18 -8.78
CA LYS A 303 -10.61 13.54 -9.25
C LYS A 303 -11.72 14.26 -10.02
N ALA A 304 -12.61 13.53 -10.69
CA ALA A 304 -13.76 14.09 -11.40
C ALA A 304 -14.74 14.85 -10.48
N LEU A 305 -14.76 14.52 -9.19
CA LEU A 305 -15.63 15.16 -8.20
C LEU A 305 -14.96 16.31 -7.44
N TYR A 306 -13.69 16.61 -7.71
CA TYR A 306 -13.00 17.69 -7.02
C TYR A 306 -13.61 19.05 -7.38
N LYS A 307 -13.75 19.93 -6.38
CA LYS A 307 -14.32 21.27 -6.55
C LYS A 307 -13.49 22.32 -5.83
N LYS A 308 -13.56 23.55 -6.31
CA LYS A 308 -12.98 24.73 -5.65
C LYS A 308 -14.07 25.75 -5.42
N PHE A 309 -14.04 26.38 -4.26
CA PHE A 309 -14.98 27.38 -3.83
C PHE A 309 -14.22 28.67 -3.56
N ARG A 310 -14.37 29.67 -4.43
CA ARG A 310 -13.94 31.03 -4.08
C ARG A 310 -14.87 31.54 -2.97
N ILE A 311 -14.31 31.94 -1.84
CA ILE A 311 -15.06 32.53 -0.72
C ILE A 311 -15.56 33.90 -1.15
N LYS A 312 -16.84 34.21 -0.85
CA LYS A 312 -17.50 35.44 -1.30
C LYS A 312 -18.03 36.32 -0.19
N THR A 313 -18.43 35.71 0.93
CA THR A 313 -19.25 36.39 1.96
C THR A 313 -18.52 36.61 3.28
N VAL A 314 -17.31 36.07 3.41
CA VAL A 314 -16.48 36.19 4.62
C VAL A 314 -15.36 37.19 4.37
N GLU A 315 -15.35 38.27 5.13
CA GLU A 315 -14.26 39.24 5.18
C GLU A 315 -13.23 38.85 6.25
N GLY A 316 -11.95 39.05 5.96
CA GLY A 316 -10.85 38.69 6.84
C GLY A 316 -10.55 37.19 6.93
N ALA A 317 -9.60 36.81 7.78
CA ALA A 317 -9.13 35.42 7.94
C ALA A 317 -9.95 34.67 9.01
N ASN A 318 -11.20 34.32 8.68
CA ASN A 318 -12.07 33.54 9.57
C ASN A 318 -12.39 32.15 8.97
N ASP A 319 -11.51 31.18 9.24
CA ASP A 319 -11.60 29.82 8.69
C ASP A 319 -12.90 29.09 9.06
N VAL A 320 -13.46 29.37 10.23
CA VAL A 320 -14.73 28.77 10.69
C VAL A 320 -15.89 29.26 9.84
N ALA A 321 -15.98 30.56 9.60
CA ALA A 321 -17.01 31.14 8.74
C ALA A 321 -16.85 30.70 7.27
N MET A 322 -15.60 30.54 6.80
CA MET A 322 -15.32 30.04 5.45
C MET A 322 -15.76 28.58 5.25
N HIS A 323 -15.50 27.70 6.23
CA HIS A 323 -16.03 26.34 6.21
C HIS A 323 -17.57 26.33 6.19
N LYS A 324 -18.21 27.23 6.93
CA LYS A 324 -19.68 27.40 6.93
C LYS A 324 -20.18 27.76 5.53
N GLU A 325 -19.57 28.75 4.86
CA GLU A 325 -19.95 29.15 3.50
C GLU A 325 -19.77 27.99 2.50
N VAL A 326 -18.61 27.35 2.51
CA VAL A 326 -18.29 26.24 1.60
C VAL A 326 -19.27 25.09 1.78
N MET A 327 -19.57 24.71 3.02
CA MET A 327 -20.52 23.63 3.30
C MET A 327 -21.93 24.01 2.86
N GLY A 328 -22.39 25.22 3.19
CA GLY A 328 -23.72 25.69 2.77
C GLY A 328 -23.90 25.60 1.26
N ARG A 329 -22.89 26.05 0.49
CA ARG A 329 -22.88 25.96 -0.98
C ARG A 329 -22.75 24.54 -1.50
N ARG A 330 -21.98 23.67 -0.84
CA ARG A 330 -21.91 22.25 -1.22
C ARG A 330 -23.27 21.58 -1.08
N LEU A 331 -24.00 21.90 -0.02
CA LEU A 331 -25.28 21.29 0.30
C LEU A 331 -26.40 21.76 -0.63
N THR A 332 -26.30 22.91 -1.31
CA THR A 332 -27.28 23.29 -2.34
C THR A 332 -27.23 22.35 -3.56
N HIS A 333 -26.09 21.71 -3.82
CA HIS A 333 -25.90 20.78 -4.95
C HIS A 333 -26.21 19.31 -4.61
N TYR A 334 -26.84 19.01 -3.47
CA TYR A 334 -27.08 17.63 -3.02
C TYR A 334 -27.89 16.75 -3.99
N LYS A 335 -28.64 17.35 -4.91
CA LYS A 335 -29.38 16.63 -5.97
C LYS A 335 -28.48 16.24 -7.15
N GLU A 336 -27.43 17.01 -7.41
CA GLU A 336 -26.53 16.84 -8.55
C GLU A 336 -25.28 16.05 -8.17
N TRP A 337 -24.79 16.26 -6.95
CA TRP A 337 -23.57 15.65 -6.46
C TRP A 337 -23.91 14.61 -5.41
N PRO A 338 -23.30 13.40 -5.48
CA PRO A 338 -23.60 12.34 -4.52
C PRO A 338 -23.34 12.83 -3.10
N LEU A 339 -24.23 12.52 -2.17
CA LEU A 339 -23.98 12.78 -0.75
C LEU A 339 -22.87 11.84 -0.25
N PRO A 340 -21.83 12.36 0.42
CA PRO A 340 -20.80 11.51 0.98
C PRO A 340 -21.28 10.82 2.25
N ASP A 341 -20.59 9.74 2.62
CA ASP A 341 -20.78 9.13 3.94
C ASP A 341 -20.06 9.94 5.04
N ILE A 342 -18.93 10.57 4.66
CA ILE A 342 -18.07 11.31 5.59
C ILE A 342 -17.68 12.66 4.99
N PHE A 343 -18.01 13.73 5.71
CA PHE A 343 -17.37 15.04 5.55
C PHE A 343 -16.14 15.11 6.45
N LEU A 344 -14.95 15.12 5.84
CA LEU A 344 -13.68 15.27 6.53
C LEU A 344 -13.23 16.74 6.47
N ILE A 345 -13.18 17.39 7.62
CA ILE A 345 -12.87 18.81 7.76
C ILE A 345 -11.43 18.98 8.26
N ASP A 346 -10.60 19.74 7.55
CA ASP A 346 -9.27 20.15 8.04
C ASP A 346 -9.40 21.22 9.13
N GLY A 347 -9.72 20.77 10.35
CA GLY A 347 -9.99 21.66 11.45
C GLY A 347 -10.31 20.91 12.74
N GLY A 348 -10.24 21.65 13.84
CA GLY A 348 -10.63 21.15 15.15
C GLY A 348 -12.13 21.31 15.39
N ARG A 349 -12.50 21.22 16.67
CA ARG A 349 -13.89 21.33 17.13
C ARG A 349 -14.65 22.58 16.63
N PRO A 350 -14.07 23.80 16.62
CA PRO A 350 -14.80 24.98 16.16
C PRO A 350 -15.30 24.86 14.71
N GLN A 351 -14.45 24.35 13.81
CA GLN A 351 -14.78 24.15 12.40
C GLN A 351 -15.83 23.04 12.24
N VAL A 352 -15.63 21.91 12.92
CA VAL A 352 -16.56 20.77 12.92
C VAL A 352 -17.95 21.19 13.39
N ASN A 353 -18.05 21.96 14.47
CA ASN A 353 -19.32 22.43 15.02
C ASN A 353 -20.03 23.41 14.07
N ALA A 354 -19.30 24.32 13.42
CA ALA A 354 -19.89 25.23 12.45
C ALA A 354 -20.48 24.48 11.24
N VAL A 355 -19.76 23.50 10.72
CA VAL A 355 -20.23 22.61 9.65
C VAL A 355 -21.46 21.80 10.09
N ASN A 356 -21.46 21.30 11.32
CA ASN A 356 -22.59 20.55 11.89
C ASN A 356 -23.85 21.39 11.98
N ASN A 357 -23.75 22.63 12.44
CA ASN A 357 -24.90 23.53 12.52
C ASN A 357 -25.50 23.78 11.13
N THR A 358 -24.67 24.02 10.12
CA THR A 358 -25.12 24.18 8.73
C THR A 358 -25.76 22.92 8.17
N LEU A 359 -25.22 21.74 8.50
CA LEU A 359 -25.80 20.48 8.07
C LEU A 359 -27.17 20.22 8.73
N LEU A 360 -27.34 20.58 10.00
CA LEU A 360 -28.62 20.48 10.72
C LEU A 360 -29.68 21.47 10.19
N GLU A 361 -29.28 22.70 9.89
CA GLU A 361 -30.14 23.70 9.24
C GLU A 361 -30.63 23.19 7.88
N TRP A 362 -29.72 22.67 7.06
CA TRP A 362 -30.04 22.09 5.76
C TRP A 362 -30.93 20.84 5.86
N GLN A 363 -30.65 19.96 6.83
CA GLN A 363 -31.44 18.75 7.09
C GLN A 363 -32.91 19.10 7.39
N LYS A 364 -33.14 20.11 8.23
CA LYS A 364 -34.50 20.60 8.55
C LYS A 364 -35.16 21.25 7.34
N LEU A 365 -34.42 22.06 6.59
CA LEU A 365 -34.95 22.80 5.44
C LEU A 365 -35.42 21.87 4.32
N TYR A 366 -34.72 20.76 4.07
CA TYR A 366 -35.02 19.83 2.99
C TYR A 366 -35.62 18.49 3.47
N ASP A 367 -36.01 18.41 4.75
CA ASP A 367 -36.57 17.22 5.39
C ASP A 367 -35.79 15.93 5.09
N ILE A 368 -34.46 16.00 5.26
CA ILE A 368 -33.58 14.88 4.97
C ILE A 368 -33.63 13.89 6.14
N PRO A 369 -33.88 12.59 5.92
CA PRO A 369 -33.88 11.60 7.00
C PRO A 369 -32.54 11.55 7.72
N PHE A 370 -32.55 11.53 9.05
CA PHE A 370 -31.32 11.44 9.86
C PHE A 370 -30.41 10.26 9.48
N LYS A 371 -30.99 9.14 9.03
CA LYS A 371 -30.24 7.95 8.55
C LYS A 371 -29.41 8.21 7.28
N LYS A 372 -29.75 9.26 6.51
CA LYS A 372 -29.03 9.67 5.29
C LYS A 372 -28.04 10.81 5.54
N MET A 373 -27.87 11.23 6.78
CA MET A 373 -26.97 12.32 7.13
C MET A 373 -25.51 11.87 7.05
N PRO A 374 -24.64 12.62 6.36
CA PRO A 374 -23.21 12.36 6.37
C PRO A 374 -22.63 12.56 7.78
N ILE A 375 -21.61 11.77 8.11
CA ILE A 375 -20.87 11.90 9.37
C ILE A 375 -19.83 13.01 9.20
N ILE A 376 -19.66 13.86 10.21
CA ILE A 376 -18.66 14.93 10.20
C ILE A 376 -17.49 14.52 11.07
N ILE A 377 -16.28 14.52 10.49
CA ILE A 377 -15.03 14.22 11.18
C ILE A 377 -14.07 15.39 10.96
N GLY A 378 -13.57 15.97 12.04
CA GLY A 378 -12.45 16.92 12.00
C GLY A 378 -11.13 16.22 12.21
N LEU A 379 -10.09 16.64 11.50
CA LEU A 379 -8.72 16.16 11.70
C LEU A 379 -7.79 17.34 12.02
N ALA A 380 -7.30 17.41 13.25
CA ALA A 380 -6.46 18.53 13.71
C ALA A 380 -4.97 18.31 13.42
N LYS A 381 -4.32 19.28 12.76
CA LYS A 381 -2.93 19.22 12.26
C LYS A 381 -1.82 18.89 13.27
N ARG A 382 -2.01 19.14 14.58
CA ARG A 382 -0.92 19.00 15.57
C ARG A 382 -0.79 17.61 16.17
N GLN A 383 -1.91 16.90 16.36
CA GLN A 383 -1.93 15.61 17.06
C GLN A 383 -2.65 14.50 16.27
N GLU A 384 -3.09 14.79 15.03
CA GLU A 384 -3.81 13.84 14.16
C GLU A 384 -5.02 13.21 14.87
N GLU A 385 -5.65 14.00 15.72
CA GLU A 385 -6.82 13.63 16.51
C GLU A 385 -8.10 13.76 15.70
N LEU A 386 -8.99 12.77 15.85
CA LEU A 386 -10.31 12.79 15.22
C LEU A 386 -11.35 13.44 16.13
N TYR A 387 -11.99 14.49 15.62
CA TYR A 387 -13.10 15.18 16.28
C TYR A 387 -14.42 14.76 15.64
N ILE A 388 -15.34 14.23 16.44
CA ILE A 388 -16.71 13.90 16.01
C ILE A 388 -17.67 14.79 16.79
N THR A 389 -18.71 15.29 16.11
CA THR A 389 -19.64 16.30 16.63
C THR A 389 -20.39 15.87 17.89
N THR A 390 -20.59 14.56 18.08
CA THR A 390 -21.33 13.96 19.19
C THR A 390 -20.48 13.77 20.46
N GLU A 391 -19.17 13.90 20.37
CA GLU A 391 -18.25 13.51 21.45
C GLU A 391 -17.50 14.69 22.09
N LYS A 392 -17.40 14.65 23.44
CA LYS A 392 -16.73 15.72 24.20
C LYS A 392 -15.21 15.61 24.15
N LYS A 393 -14.63 14.46 23.82
CA LYS A 393 -13.17 14.27 23.72
C LYS A 393 -12.80 13.77 22.32
N PRO A 394 -11.67 14.24 21.75
CA PRO A 394 -11.17 13.70 20.50
C PRO A 394 -10.68 12.26 20.65
N TYR A 395 -10.66 11.53 19.53
CA TYR A 395 -10.07 10.20 19.45
C TYR A 395 -8.62 10.31 18.97
N ALA A 396 -7.67 9.95 19.84
CA ALA A 396 -6.28 9.75 19.48
C ALA A 396 -6.09 8.31 18.95
N LEU A 397 -5.74 8.17 17.67
CA LEU A 397 -5.46 6.87 17.06
C LEU A 397 -3.96 6.66 16.91
N SER A 398 -3.53 5.39 16.85
CA SER A 398 -2.15 5.07 16.48
C SER A 398 -1.84 5.62 15.08
N HIS A 399 -0.65 6.21 14.89
CA HIS A 399 -0.18 6.76 13.61
C HIS A 399 -0.16 5.72 12.46
N ASN A 400 -0.12 4.44 12.80
CA ASN A 400 -0.17 3.33 11.82
C ASN A 400 -1.58 2.82 11.57
N ASN A 401 -2.61 3.43 12.17
CA ASN A 401 -4.00 3.01 12.01
C ASN A 401 -4.46 3.23 10.55
N PRO A 402 -5.00 2.21 9.87
CA PRO A 402 -5.39 2.32 8.46
C PRO A 402 -6.46 3.38 8.16
N ILE A 403 -7.36 3.68 9.10
CA ILE A 403 -8.41 4.69 8.96
C ILE A 403 -7.81 6.09 9.14
N LEU A 404 -6.95 6.29 10.16
CA LEU A 404 -6.26 7.55 10.34
C LEU A 404 -5.43 7.91 9.09
N LEU A 405 -4.62 6.97 8.59
CA LEU A 405 -3.82 7.16 7.37
C LEU A 405 -4.68 7.49 6.15
N MET A 406 -5.89 6.95 6.06
CA MET A 406 -6.83 7.25 4.98
C MET A 406 -7.37 8.68 5.08
N PHE A 407 -7.74 9.13 6.28
CA PHE A 407 -8.17 10.51 6.51
C PHE A 407 -7.04 11.51 6.33
N MET A 408 -5.84 11.22 6.82
CA MET A 408 -4.64 12.04 6.55
C MET A 408 -4.39 12.19 5.05
N HIS A 409 -4.50 11.11 4.28
CA HIS A 409 -4.33 11.18 2.83
C HIS A 409 -5.38 12.07 2.14
N ALA A 410 -6.64 12.00 2.56
CA ALA A 410 -7.69 12.87 2.03
C ALA A 410 -7.46 14.35 2.37
N ARG A 411 -7.01 14.65 3.60
CA ARG A 411 -6.63 16.00 4.04
C ARG A 411 -5.39 16.53 3.30
N ASP A 412 -4.37 15.70 3.12
CA ASP A 412 -3.14 16.12 2.46
C ASP A 412 -3.40 16.37 0.96
N GLU A 413 -4.32 15.61 0.36
CA GLU A 413 -4.78 15.81 -1.00
C GLU A 413 -5.63 17.08 -1.16
N SER A 414 -6.48 17.44 -0.18
CA SER A 414 -7.21 18.71 -0.20
C SER A 414 -6.24 19.90 -0.14
N HIS A 415 -5.28 19.86 0.78
CA HIS A 415 -4.20 20.86 0.82
C HIS A 415 -3.42 20.96 -0.49
N ARG A 416 -3.03 19.82 -1.07
CA ARG A 416 -2.31 19.79 -2.36
C ARG A 416 -3.17 20.42 -3.47
N PHE A 417 -4.46 20.10 -3.49
CA PHE A 417 -5.39 20.60 -4.49
C PHE A 417 -5.62 22.11 -4.35
N ALA A 418 -5.68 22.63 -3.12
CA ALA A 418 -5.71 24.06 -2.83
C ALA A 418 -4.44 24.76 -3.34
N LYS A 419 -3.25 24.27 -2.97
CA LYS A 419 -1.95 24.83 -3.40
C LYS A 419 -1.77 24.87 -4.91
N SER A 420 -2.24 23.84 -5.64
CA SER A 420 -2.17 23.81 -7.11
C SER A 420 -2.94 24.94 -7.80
N TYR A 421 -3.93 25.55 -7.12
CA TYR A 421 -4.68 26.69 -7.62
C TYR A 421 -3.84 27.98 -7.59
N HIS A 422 -3.11 28.19 -6.49
CA HIS A 422 -2.32 29.40 -6.28
C HIS A 422 -1.20 29.54 -7.32
N HIS A 423 -0.61 28.43 -7.75
CA HIS A 423 0.37 28.43 -8.85
C HIS A 423 -0.25 28.84 -10.20
N LYS A 424 -1.49 28.41 -10.51
CA LYS A 424 -2.18 28.79 -11.76
C LYS A 424 -2.70 30.23 -11.77
N LEU A 425 -2.99 30.81 -10.60
CA LEU A 425 -3.39 32.21 -10.49
C LEU A 425 -2.18 33.14 -10.63
N ARG A 426 -1.05 32.85 -9.96
CA ARG A 426 0.17 33.65 -10.11
C ARG A 426 0.70 33.70 -11.55
N SER A 427 0.67 32.56 -12.26
CA SER A 427 1.07 32.50 -13.66
C SER A 427 0.16 33.27 -14.62
N LYS A 428 -1.06 33.65 -14.20
CA LYS A 428 -2.00 34.47 -15.00
C LYS A 428 -1.89 35.96 -14.70
N THR A 429 -1.38 36.33 -13.52
CA THR A 429 -1.18 37.74 -13.12
C THR A 429 0.17 38.28 -13.57
N GLU A 430 1.17 37.41 -13.77
CA GLU A 430 2.48 37.79 -14.33
C GLU A 430 2.49 37.86 -15.88
N SER A 431 1.37 37.51 -16.53
CA SER A 431 1.22 37.53 -17.99
C SER A 431 0.15 38.52 -18.47
N ALA A 432 -0.18 39.54 -17.66
CA ALA A 432 -1.15 40.58 -17.96
C ALA A 432 -0.50 41.96 -17.85
#